data_AF-A0A661DTG5-F1
#
_entry.id   AF-A0A661DTG5-F1
#
_cell.length_a   1.000
_cell.length_b   1.000
_cell.length_c   1.000
_cell.angle_alpha   90.00
_cell.angle_beta   90.00
_cell.angle_gamma   90.00
#
_symmetry.space_group_name_H-M   'P 1'
#
loop_
_entity.id
_entity.type
_entity.pdbx_description
1 polymer ?
#
loop_
_entity_poly.entity_id
_entity_poly.type
_entity_poly.pdbx_seq_one_letter_code
_entity_poly.pdbx_strand_id
1 'polypeptide(L)'
;MTTIHLQPSDIDWSQVHETVRMINLAVAQIEMSMSEGDDSVDTLTSTFTAMAARVQQIEQQVKTGGETDESAQIIGQCEAVTADVQHAIVAFQFYDKLSQRLSHVSDTLGSLAELVGDNVRIYEPKEWSLLQEKIKSKYTMPAEHHMFDLIMQGMTIEEILKQLPSEMNQNDGIELF
;
A
#
# COMPACT_ATOMS: atom_id res chain seq x y z
N MET A 1 -38.45 27.40 35.66
CA MET A 1 -38.04 27.16 34.26
C MET A 1 -36.59 27.54 34.14
N THR A 2 -35.69 26.57 34.32
CA THR A 2 -34.25 26.78 34.17
C THR A 2 -33.90 26.28 32.78
N THR A 3 -33.85 27.20 31.82
CA THR A 3 -33.41 26.89 30.46
C THR A 3 -31.91 26.61 30.52
N ILE A 4 -31.56 25.33 30.42
CA ILE A 4 -30.19 24.89 30.16
C ILE A 4 -29.86 25.40 28.75
N HIS A 5 -29.11 26.49 28.68
CA HIS A 5 -28.51 26.94 27.44
C HIS A 5 -27.29 26.05 27.19
N LEU A 6 -27.50 24.90 26.54
CA LEU A 6 -26.40 24.15 25.96
C LEU A 6 -25.87 24.99 24.80
N GLN A 7 -24.73 25.64 25.00
CA GLN A 7 -23.91 26.13 23.89
C GLN A 7 -23.43 24.89 23.12
N PRO A 8 -23.44 24.91 21.76
CA PRO A 8 -22.83 23.85 20.99
C PRO A 8 -21.38 23.73 21.44
N SER A 9 -21.04 22.62 22.09
CA SER A 9 -19.71 22.37 22.63
C SER A 9 -18.66 22.54 21.54
N ASP A 10 -17.77 23.49 21.78
CA ASP A 10 -16.66 23.96 20.96
C ASP A 10 -15.66 22.83 20.65
N ILE A 11 -15.98 21.95 19.70
CA ILE A 11 -14.92 21.25 18.98
C ILE A 11 -14.18 22.35 18.21
N ASP A 12 -12.96 22.64 18.63
CA ASP A 12 -12.06 23.54 17.89
C ASP A 12 -11.64 22.84 16.59
N TRP A 13 -12.49 22.97 15.58
CA TRP A 13 -12.25 22.40 14.26
C TRP A 13 -10.99 22.97 13.60
N SER A 14 -10.46 24.10 14.09
CA SER A 14 -9.14 24.59 13.70
C SER A 14 -8.04 23.61 14.13
N GLN A 15 -8.10 23.09 15.36
CA GLN A 15 -7.14 22.08 15.85
C GLN A 15 -7.28 20.75 15.12
N VAL A 16 -8.52 20.34 14.79
CA VAL A 16 -8.75 19.13 13.99
C VAL A 16 -8.18 19.31 12.59
N HIS A 17 -8.43 20.44 11.95
CA HIS A 17 -7.90 20.77 10.63
C HIS A 17 -6.36 20.80 10.59
N GLU A 18 -5.74 21.45 11.57
CA GLU A 18 -4.28 21.48 11.72
C GLU A 18 -3.69 20.09 11.94
N THR A 19 -4.32 19.28 12.80
CA THR A 19 -3.91 17.89 13.04
C THR A 19 -4.02 17.05 11.78
N VAL A 20 -5.11 17.16 11.02
CA VAL A 20 -5.27 16.41 9.76
C VAL A 20 -4.23 16.86 8.73
N ARG A 21 -3.87 18.15 8.67
CA ARG A 21 -2.77 18.64 7.82
C ARG A 21 -1.40 18.09 8.24
N MET A 22 -1.15 17.94 9.54
CA MET A 22 0.07 17.32 10.05
C MET A 22 0.14 15.83 9.70
N ILE A 23 -0.99 15.10 9.77
CA ILE A 23 -1.04 13.69 9.35
C ILE A 23 -0.85 13.57 7.83
N ASN A 24 -1.45 14.46 7.03
CA ASN A 24 -1.20 14.54 5.59
C ASN A 24 0.30 14.71 5.28
N LEU A 25 0.97 15.62 6.01
CA LEU A 25 2.40 15.82 5.85
C LEU A 25 3.20 14.56 6.24
N ALA A 26 2.83 13.89 7.33
CA ALA A 26 3.48 12.64 7.73
C ALA A 26 3.29 11.54 6.67
N VAL A 27 2.13 11.48 6.03
CA VAL A 27 1.87 10.52 4.94
C VAL A 27 2.66 10.88 3.69
N ALA A 28 2.71 12.15 3.28
CA ALA A 28 3.55 12.60 2.18
C ALA A 28 5.06 12.36 2.46
N GLN A 29 5.48 12.49 3.72
CA GLN A 29 6.84 12.14 4.15
C GLN A 29 7.09 10.63 4.07
N ILE A 30 6.12 9.79 4.43
CA ILE A 30 6.23 8.33 4.25
C ILE A 30 6.27 7.98 2.76
N GLU A 31 5.45 8.60 1.90
CA GLU A 31 5.51 8.45 0.43
C GLU A 31 6.89 8.82 -0.13
N MET A 32 7.43 9.95 0.32
CA MET A 32 8.75 10.42 -0.09
C MET A 32 9.85 9.49 0.43
N SER A 33 9.84 9.13 1.71
CA SER A 33 10.78 8.18 2.30
C SER A 33 10.66 6.77 1.74
N MET A 34 9.52 6.41 1.15
CA MET A 34 9.35 5.16 0.42
C MET A 34 9.82 5.24 -1.02
N SER A 35 9.63 6.39 -1.68
CA SER A 35 10.29 6.67 -2.95
C SER A 35 11.81 6.69 -2.80
N GLU A 36 12.30 7.10 -1.63
CA GLU A 36 13.72 7.11 -1.23
C GLU A 36 14.13 5.79 -0.52
N GLY A 37 13.17 4.90 -0.23
CA GLY A 37 13.31 3.74 0.64
C GLY A 37 13.90 2.54 -0.09
N ASP A 38 15.22 2.47 0.01
CA ASP A 38 16.19 1.57 -0.62
C ASP A 38 15.81 0.08 -0.79
N ASP A 39 14.95 -0.55 0.02
CA ASP A 39 14.91 -2.03 0.07
C ASP A 39 14.37 -2.72 -1.19
N SER A 40 13.32 -2.18 -1.81
CA SER A 40 12.74 -2.78 -3.03
C SER A 40 13.62 -2.49 -4.24
N VAL A 41 14.19 -1.29 -4.30
CA VAL A 41 15.12 -0.87 -5.36
C VAL A 41 16.44 -1.61 -5.25
N ASP A 42 16.94 -1.88 -4.04
CA ASP A 42 18.12 -2.70 -3.79
C ASP A 42 17.89 -4.16 -4.14
N THR A 43 16.72 -4.71 -3.77
CA THR A 43 16.34 -6.07 -4.18
C THR A 43 16.27 -6.16 -5.70
N LEU A 44 15.73 -5.16 -6.37
CA LEU A 44 15.66 -5.08 -7.82
C LEU A 44 17.03 -4.95 -8.48
N THR A 45 17.86 -4.06 -7.96
CA THR A 45 19.21 -3.80 -8.45
C THR A 45 20.06 -5.06 -8.30
N SER A 46 19.98 -5.73 -7.14
CA SER A 46 20.65 -7.01 -6.87
C SER A 46 20.16 -8.10 -7.83
N THR A 47 18.85 -8.21 -8.03
CA THR A 47 18.26 -9.25 -8.89
C THR A 47 18.63 -9.04 -10.36
N PHE A 48 18.54 -7.81 -10.88
CA PHE A 48 18.98 -7.50 -12.24
C PHE A 48 20.49 -7.69 -12.44
N THR A 49 21.31 -7.36 -11.43
CA THR A 49 22.75 -7.60 -11.46
C THR A 49 23.07 -9.09 -11.52
N ALA A 50 22.37 -9.91 -10.71
CA ALA A 50 22.51 -11.36 -10.72
C ALA A 50 22.09 -11.96 -12.07
N MET A 51 20.95 -11.51 -12.63
CA MET A 51 20.51 -11.94 -13.96
C MET A 51 21.53 -11.59 -15.04
N ALA A 52 22.05 -10.36 -15.06
CA ALA A 52 23.05 -9.94 -16.04
C ALA A 52 24.33 -10.79 -15.95
N ALA A 53 24.80 -11.09 -14.74
CA ALA A 53 25.95 -11.96 -14.52
C ALA A 53 25.71 -13.39 -15.01
N ARG A 54 24.53 -13.97 -14.76
CA ARG A 54 24.17 -15.31 -15.26
C ARG A 54 24.04 -15.35 -16.77
N VAL A 55 23.40 -14.35 -17.40
CA VAL A 55 23.29 -14.27 -18.86
C VAL A 55 24.67 -14.16 -19.52
N GLN A 56 25.60 -13.39 -18.94
CA GLN A 56 26.99 -13.32 -19.41
C GLN A 56 27.71 -14.66 -19.30
N GLN A 57 27.51 -15.40 -18.21
CA GLN A 57 28.10 -16.74 -18.06
C GLN A 57 27.53 -17.73 -19.08
N ILE A 58 26.22 -17.72 -19.32
CA ILE A 58 25.58 -18.53 -20.37
C ILE A 58 26.17 -18.19 -21.75
N GLU A 59 26.28 -16.90 -22.08
CA GLU A 59 26.85 -16.45 -23.36
C GLU A 59 28.29 -16.94 -23.53
N GLN A 60 29.08 -16.88 -22.47
CA GLN A 60 30.47 -17.32 -22.49
C GLN A 60 30.61 -18.83 -22.68
N GLN A 61 29.80 -19.64 -21.98
CA GLN A 61 29.76 -21.10 -22.10
C GLN A 61 29.33 -21.55 -23.50
N VAL A 62 28.34 -20.86 -24.10
CA VAL A 62 27.92 -21.15 -25.48
C VAL A 62 29.01 -20.80 -26.49
N LYS A 63 29.73 -19.68 -26.31
CA LYS A 63 30.80 -19.25 -27.23
C LYS A 63 32.05 -20.11 -27.19
N THR A 64 32.35 -20.75 -26.06
CA THR A 64 33.52 -21.65 -25.95
C THR A 64 33.28 -23.04 -26.54
N GLY A 65 32.06 -23.34 -27.00
CA GLY A 65 31.73 -24.57 -27.71
C GLY A 65 31.55 -25.75 -26.75
N GLY A 66 30.40 -25.81 -26.08
CA GLY A 66 30.21 -26.72 -24.96
C GLY A 66 30.07 -28.20 -25.31
N GLU A 67 30.78 -29.04 -24.56
CA GLU A 67 30.54 -30.47 -24.45
C GLU A 67 29.24 -30.75 -23.67
N THR A 68 28.73 -31.98 -23.71
CA THR A 68 27.42 -32.37 -23.12
C THR A 68 27.20 -31.99 -21.65
N ASP A 69 28.27 -31.82 -20.86
CA ASP A 69 28.20 -31.43 -19.44
C ASP A 69 28.00 -29.91 -19.25
N GLU A 70 28.49 -29.08 -20.17
CA GLU A 70 28.30 -27.62 -20.14
C GLU A 70 26.87 -27.22 -20.54
N SER A 71 26.20 -28.04 -21.35
CA SER A 71 24.79 -27.85 -21.69
C SER A 71 23.87 -27.96 -20.47
N ALA A 72 24.18 -28.86 -19.53
CA ALA A 72 23.45 -28.98 -18.27
C ALA A 72 23.66 -27.76 -17.36
N GLN A 73 24.88 -27.20 -17.34
CA GLN A 73 25.16 -25.94 -16.63
C GLN A 73 24.39 -24.76 -17.22
N ILE A 74 24.34 -24.64 -18.55
CA ILE A 74 23.58 -23.58 -19.24
C ILE A 74 22.09 -23.64 -18.86
N ILE A 75 21.50 -24.85 -18.86
CA ILE A 75 20.10 -25.05 -18.45
C ILE A 75 19.90 -24.61 -16.99
N GLY A 76 20.78 -25.01 -16.06
CA GLY A 76 20.70 -24.59 -14.66
C GLY A 76 20.84 -23.07 -14.47
N GLN A 77 21.65 -22.41 -15.29
CA GLN A 77 21.75 -20.94 -15.27
C GLN A 77 20.49 -20.26 -15.82
N CYS A 78 19.87 -20.78 -16.88
CA CYS A 78 18.58 -20.30 -17.39
C CYS A 78 17.45 -20.45 -16.36
N GLU A 79 17.39 -21.57 -15.66
CA GLU A 79 16.43 -21.80 -14.57
C GLU A 79 16.62 -20.80 -13.43
N ALA A 80 17.89 -20.54 -13.05
CA ALA A 80 18.20 -19.56 -12.03
C ALA A 80 17.87 -18.11 -12.45
N VAL A 81 18.10 -17.73 -13.71
CA VAL A 81 17.64 -16.43 -14.24
C VAL A 81 16.12 -16.32 -14.18
N THR A 82 15.40 -17.39 -14.52
CA THR A 82 13.93 -17.41 -14.47
C THR A 82 13.42 -17.22 -13.03
N ALA A 83 14.06 -17.86 -12.06
CA ALA A 83 13.75 -17.69 -10.64
C ALA A 83 14.04 -16.25 -10.16
N ASP A 84 15.19 -15.69 -10.55
CA ASP A 84 15.56 -14.30 -10.23
C ASP A 84 14.52 -13.32 -10.84
N VAL A 85 14.10 -13.50 -12.09
CA VAL A 85 13.02 -12.68 -12.72
C VAL A 85 11.73 -12.74 -11.90
N GLN A 86 11.30 -13.93 -11.50
CA GLN A 86 10.09 -14.09 -10.70
C GLN A 86 10.19 -13.34 -9.36
N HIS A 87 11.37 -13.38 -8.72
CA HIS A 87 11.60 -12.68 -7.47
C HIS A 87 11.57 -11.15 -7.64
N ALA A 88 12.17 -10.63 -8.73
CA ALA A 88 12.07 -9.21 -9.07
C ALA A 88 10.62 -8.76 -9.32
N ILE A 89 9.81 -9.59 -10.00
CA ILE A 89 8.39 -9.30 -10.24
C ILE A 89 7.63 -9.16 -8.91
N VAL A 90 7.82 -10.09 -7.97
CA VAL A 90 7.18 -10.04 -6.65
C VAL A 90 7.61 -8.80 -5.86
N ALA A 91 8.91 -8.45 -5.90
CA ALA A 91 9.42 -7.25 -5.24
C ALA A 91 8.82 -5.96 -5.86
N PHE A 92 8.69 -5.90 -7.19
CA PHE A 92 8.01 -4.79 -7.88
C PHE A 92 6.54 -4.68 -7.48
N GLN A 93 5.82 -5.79 -7.41
CA GLN A 93 4.42 -5.82 -7.01
C GLN A 93 4.22 -5.33 -5.58
N PHE A 94 5.12 -5.69 -4.66
CA PHE A 94 5.10 -5.16 -3.29
C PHE A 94 5.27 -3.64 -3.29
N TYR A 95 6.27 -3.14 -4.03
CA TYR A 95 6.54 -1.71 -4.12
C TYR A 95 5.37 -0.93 -4.73
N ASP A 96 4.82 -1.40 -5.85
CA ASP A 96 3.66 -0.80 -6.51
C ASP A 96 2.44 -0.78 -5.58
N LYS A 97 2.13 -1.91 -4.94
CA LYS A 97 1.00 -2.02 -3.99
C LYS A 97 1.16 -1.08 -2.81
N LEU A 98 2.38 -0.95 -2.27
CA LEU A 98 2.65 -0.08 -1.13
C LEU A 98 2.60 1.41 -1.51
N SER A 99 3.11 1.77 -2.69
CA SER A 99 2.98 3.12 -3.26
C SER A 99 1.51 3.52 -3.49
N GLN A 100 0.71 2.62 -4.06
CA GLN A 100 -0.73 2.84 -4.26
C GLN A 100 -1.46 3.02 -2.93
N ARG A 101 -1.18 2.17 -1.94
CA ARG A 101 -1.80 2.26 -0.61
C ARG A 101 -1.51 3.60 0.07
N LEU A 102 -0.28 4.11 -0.02
CA LEU A 102 0.04 5.42 0.53
C LEU A 102 -0.68 6.56 -0.20
N SER A 103 -0.69 6.53 -1.54
CA SER A 103 -1.42 7.52 -2.34
C SER A 103 -2.90 7.58 -1.96
N HIS A 104 -3.53 6.43 -1.70
CA HIS A 104 -4.91 6.37 -1.22
C HIS A 104 -5.09 6.98 0.18
N VAL A 105 -4.14 6.78 1.09
CA VAL A 105 -4.16 7.39 2.43
C VAL A 105 -3.99 8.90 2.32
N SER A 106 -3.07 9.37 1.47
CA SER A 106 -2.82 10.78 1.19
C SER A 106 -4.06 11.49 0.62
N ASP A 107 -4.68 10.90 -0.40
CA ASP A 107 -5.96 11.37 -0.99
C ASP A 107 -7.08 11.49 0.06
N THR A 108 -7.19 10.48 0.94
CA THR A 108 -8.23 10.38 1.96
C THR A 108 -8.07 11.47 3.01
N LEU A 109 -6.85 11.62 3.52
CA LEU A 109 -6.53 12.64 4.51
C LEU A 109 -6.61 14.06 3.92
N GLY A 110 -6.29 14.23 2.63
CA GLY A 110 -6.50 15.49 1.92
C GLY A 110 -7.99 15.86 1.86
N SER A 111 -8.83 14.89 1.50
CA SER A 111 -10.29 15.07 1.47
C SER A 111 -10.88 15.37 2.86
N LEU A 112 -10.34 14.74 3.91
CA LEU A 112 -10.71 15.03 5.29
C LEU A 112 -10.26 16.43 5.71
N ALA A 113 -9.04 16.86 5.34
CA ALA A 113 -8.55 18.20 5.63
C ALA A 113 -9.41 19.27 4.97
N GLU A 114 -9.79 19.06 3.71
CA GLU A 114 -10.70 19.97 3.00
C GLU A 114 -12.06 20.07 3.69
N LEU A 115 -12.66 18.94 4.08
CA LEU A 115 -13.94 18.94 4.76
C LEU A 115 -13.85 19.66 6.11
N VAL A 116 -12.82 19.34 6.91
CA VAL A 116 -12.64 19.92 8.24
C VAL A 116 -12.25 21.40 8.20
N GLY A 117 -11.62 21.86 7.13
CA GLY A 117 -11.28 23.26 6.92
C GLY A 117 -12.47 24.15 6.53
N ASP A 118 -13.64 23.58 6.22
CA ASP A 118 -14.84 24.31 5.83
C ASP A 118 -15.82 24.47 7.01
N ASN A 119 -15.90 25.68 7.56
CA ASN A 119 -16.72 26.02 8.74
C ASN A 119 -18.23 25.81 8.57
N VAL A 120 -18.73 25.50 7.37
CA VAL A 120 -20.16 25.22 7.14
C VAL A 120 -20.37 23.73 6.91
N ARG A 121 -19.58 23.12 6.02
CA ARG A 121 -19.74 21.72 5.61
C ARG A 121 -19.48 20.72 6.73
N ILE A 122 -18.62 21.05 7.70
CA ILE A 122 -18.37 20.18 8.87
C ILE A 122 -19.62 19.88 9.69
N TYR A 123 -20.60 20.77 9.68
CA TYR A 123 -21.84 20.62 10.45
C TYR A 123 -22.92 19.85 9.66
N GLU A 124 -22.66 19.53 8.40
CA GLU A 124 -23.59 18.80 7.53
C GLU A 124 -23.30 17.29 7.57
N PRO A 125 -24.18 16.45 8.16
CA PRO A 125 -23.95 15.01 8.24
C PRO A 125 -23.78 14.34 6.87
N LYS A 126 -24.42 14.91 5.83
CA LYS A 126 -24.33 14.42 4.46
C LYS A 126 -22.90 14.51 3.91
N GLU A 127 -22.16 15.54 4.25
CA GLU A 127 -20.78 15.73 3.79
C GLU A 127 -19.84 14.65 4.37
N TRP A 128 -20.09 14.24 5.61
CA TRP A 128 -19.40 13.11 6.24
C TRP A 128 -19.74 11.78 5.59
N SER A 129 -21.01 11.55 5.26
CA SER A 129 -21.42 10.35 4.50
C SER A 129 -20.78 10.32 3.12
N LEU A 130 -20.70 11.45 2.41
CA LEU A 130 -20.03 11.55 1.11
C LEU A 130 -18.53 11.27 1.23
N LEU A 131 -17.87 11.75 2.28
CA LEU A 131 -16.48 11.43 2.57
C LEU A 131 -16.30 9.93 2.82
N GLN A 132 -17.15 9.32 3.64
CA GLN A 132 -17.10 7.88 3.91
C GLN A 132 -17.31 7.04 2.65
N GLU A 133 -18.27 7.39 1.79
CA GLU A 133 -18.49 6.73 0.50
C GLU A 133 -17.29 6.90 -0.44
N LYS A 134 -16.68 8.09 -0.47
CA LYS A 134 -15.46 8.35 -1.25
C LYS A 134 -14.31 7.48 -0.77
N ILE A 135 -14.09 7.39 0.54
CA ILE A 135 -13.05 6.53 1.13
C ILE A 135 -13.36 5.06 0.81
N LYS A 136 -14.61 4.63 1.04
CA LYS A 136 -15.04 3.26 0.77
C LYS A 136 -14.81 2.87 -0.69
N SER A 137 -15.08 3.76 -1.64
CA SER A 137 -14.91 3.52 -3.08
C SER A 137 -13.46 3.31 -3.54
N LYS A 138 -12.47 3.68 -2.72
CA LYS A 138 -11.04 3.48 -3.01
C LYS A 138 -10.57 2.05 -2.67
N TYR A 139 -11.29 1.34 -1.81
CA TYR A 139 -11.04 -0.08 -1.58
C TYR A 139 -11.63 -0.88 -2.73
N THR A 140 -10.85 -1.82 -3.26
CA THR A 140 -11.27 -2.69 -4.36
C THR A 140 -11.55 -4.11 -3.89
N MET A 141 -10.99 -4.51 -2.74
CA MET A 141 -11.13 -5.86 -2.22
C MET A 141 -12.35 -5.98 -1.29
N PRO A 142 -13.15 -7.07 -1.39
CA PRO A 142 -14.26 -7.34 -0.47
C PRO A 142 -13.85 -7.38 1.00
N ALA A 143 -12.63 -7.89 1.23
CA ALA A 143 -11.92 -7.90 2.50
C ALA A 143 -11.79 -6.51 3.14
N GLU A 144 -11.32 -5.53 2.36
CA GLU A 144 -11.07 -4.17 2.81
C GLU A 144 -12.39 -3.43 3.09
N HIS A 145 -13.40 -3.64 2.25
CA HIS A 145 -14.75 -3.11 2.50
C HIS A 145 -15.37 -3.69 3.78
N HIS A 146 -15.20 -4.98 4.02
CA HIS A 146 -15.70 -5.62 5.23
C HIS A 146 -15.00 -5.06 6.47
N MET A 147 -13.68 -4.91 6.42
CA MET A 147 -12.91 -4.31 7.51
C MET A 147 -13.35 -2.86 7.79
N PHE A 148 -13.57 -2.07 6.74
CA PHE A 148 -14.10 -0.71 6.85
C PHE A 148 -15.47 -0.69 7.54
N ASP A 149 -16.40 -1.56 7.14
CA ASP A 149 -17.73 -1.63 7.73
C ASP A 149 -17.69 -2.03 9.22
N LEU A 150 -16.78 -2.91 9.62
CA LEU A 150 -16.58 -3.28 11.03
C LEU A 150 -16.03 -2.10 11.85
N ILE A 151 -15.08 -1.34 11.31
CA ILE A 151 -14.55 -0.12 11.95
C ILE A 151 -15.66 0.91 12.12
N MET A 152 -16.48 1.11 11.09
CA MET A 152 -17.61 2.05 11.13
C MET A 152 -18.69 1.65 12.15
N GLN A 153 -18.78 0.35 12.49
CA GLN A 153 -19.64 -0.16 13.56
C GLN A 153 -19.03 0.02 14.97
N GLY A 154 -17.82 0.57 15.07
CA GLY A 154 -17.15 0.87 16.34
C GLY A 154 -16.22 -0.22 16.85
N MET A 155 -15.93 -1.26 16.04
CA MET A 155 -14.92 -2.25 16.39
C MET A 155 -13.52 -1.67 16.25
N THR A 156 -12.65 -2.03 17.19
CA THR A 156 -11.23 -1.67 17.12
C THR A 156 -10.52 -2.54 16.08
N ILE A 157 -9.44 -2.00 15.50
CA ILE A 157 -8.60 -2.75 14.55
C ILE A 157 -8.09 -4.05 15.18
N GLU A 158 -7.75 -4.03 16.48
CA GLU A 158 -7.29 -5.22 17.22
C GLU A 158 -8.36 -6.31 17.35
N GLU A 159 -9.62 -5.94 17.52
CA GLU A 159 -10.75 -6.89 17.56
C GLU A 159 -11.02 -7.48 16.18
N ILE A 160 -10.94 -6.65 15.15
CA ILE A 160 -11.16 -7.06 13.76
C ILE A 160 -10.07 -8.05 13.33
N LEU A 161 -8.79 -7.76 13.61
CA LEU A 161 -7.67 -8.65 13.31
C LEU A 161 -7.73 -9.99 14.06
N LYS A 162 -8.39 -10.06 15.22
CA LYS A 162 -8.63 -11.33 15.95
C LYS A 162 -9.77 -12.16 15.35
N GLN A 163 -10.70 -11.53 14.63
CA GLN A 163 -11.87 -12.18 14.02
C GLN A 163 -11.64 -12.52 12.54
N LEU A 164 -10.71 -11.84 11.87
CA LEU A 164 -10.28 -12.19 10.53
C LEU A 164 -9.56 -13.56 10.54
N PRO A 165 -10.01 -14.53 9.74
CA PRO A 165 -9.25 -15.76 9.54
C PRO A 165 -7.86 -15.45 8.96
N SER A 166 -6.84 -16.18 9.40
CA SER A 166 -5.47 -16.12 8.88
C SER A 166 -5.35 -16.32 7.35
N GLU A 167 -6.43 -16.71 6.68
CA GLU A 167 -6.54 -16.88 5.22
C GLU A 167 -6.51 -15.55 4.44
N MET A 168 -6.86 -14.42 5.06
CA MET A 168 -6.74 -13.10 4.42
C MET A 168 -5.30 -12.64 4.21
N ASN A 169 -4.32 -13.25 4.91
CA ASN A 169 -2.90 -13.02 4.66
C ASN A 169 -2.34 -13.86 3.49
N GLN A 170 -3.09 -14.85 2.98
CA GLN A 170 -2.59 -15.77 1.94
C GLN A 170 -3.14 -15.49 0.55
N ASN A 171 -4.32 -14.87 0.43
CA ASN A 171 -4.95 -14.64 -0.88
C ASN A 171 -4.58 -13.28 -1.52
N ASP A 172 -3.75 -12.49 -0.85
CA ASP A 172 -3.34 -11.15 -1.28
C ASP A 172 -2.11 -11.16 -2.22
N GLY A 173 -1.65 -12.36 -2.62
CA GLY A 173 -0.41 -12.59 -3.36
C GLY A 173 -0.53 -13.35 -4.69
N ILE A 174 -1.72 -13.79 -5.12
CA ILE A 174 -1.89 -14.43 -6.44
C ILE A 174 -3.23 -14.01 -7.07
N GLU A 175 -3.36 -12.74 -7.45
CA GLU A 175 -4.15 -12.43 -8.64
C GLU A 175 -3.28 -12.69 -9.86
N LEU A 176 -3.45 -13.88 -10.42
CA LEU A 176 -2.94 -14.28 -11.72
C LEU A 176 -3.70 -13.45 -12.78
N PHE A 177 -3.07 -12.36 -13.24
CA PHE A 177 -3.31 -11.80 -14.56
C PHE A 177 -2.10 -12.09 -15.44
#